data_AF-A0A3A9YR02-F1
#
_entry.id   AF-A0A3A9YR02-F1
#
_cell.length_a   1.000
_cell.length_b   1.000
_cell.length_c   1.000
_cell.angle_alpha   90.00
_cell.angle_beta   90.00
_cell.angle_gamma   90.00
#
_symmetry.space_group_name_H-M   'P 1'
#
loop_
_entity.id
_entity.type
_entity.pdbx_description
1 polymer ?
#
loop_
_entity_poly.entity_id
_entity_poly.type
_entity_poly.pdbx_seq_one_letter_code
_entity_poly.pdbx_strand_id
1 'polypeptide(L)' 'MFTSKFWKGAAERAAKSAAQALLGLWALDGFNVLTADFPLAGGVAAGAAVLSVLTSVVSAAGGEPDSPSLVAGDL' A
#
# COMPACT_ATOMS: atom_id res chain seq x y z
N MET A 1 -5.86 -7.22 18.45
CA MET A 1 -6.07 -7.10 16.98
C MET A 1 -6.59 -5.70 16.67
N PHE A 2 -6.15 -5.09 15.57
CA PHE A 2 -6.44 -3.69 15.18
C PHE A 2 -5.96 -2.61 16.16
N THR A 3 -4.77 -2.78 16.75
CA THR A 3 -4.13 -1.73 17.57
C THR A 3 -3.59 -0.57 16.72
N SER A 4 -3.19 0.51 17.39
CA SER A 4 -2.44 1.60 16.75
C SER A 4 -1.17 1.13 16.04
N LYS A 5 -0.53 0.05 16.51
CA LYS A 5 0.65 -0.54 15.85
C LYS A 5 0.26 -1.18 14.51
N PHE A 6 -0.84 -1.94 14.48
CA PHE A 6 -1.39 -2.52 13.26
C PHE A 6 -1.66 -1.45 12.19
N TRP A 7 -2.41 -0.41 12.57
CA TRP A 7 -2.83 0.64 11.63
C TRP A 7 -1.66 1.47 11.11
N LYS A 8 -0.63 1.73 11.93
CA LYS A 8 0.60 2.38 11.48
C LYS A 8 1.32 1.55 10.40
N GLY A 9 1.48 0.25 10.63
CA GLY A 9 2.10 -0.63 9.65
C GLY A 9 1.27 -0.80 8.37
N ALA A 10 -0.06 -0.92 8.49
CA ALA A 10 -0.96 -0.99 7.34
C ALA A 10 -0.91 0.31 6.50
N ALA A 11 -0.83 1.48 7.16
CA ALA A 11 -0.70 2.77 6.50
C ALA A 11 0.63 2.91 5.75
N GLU A 12 1.75 2.51 6.38
CA GLU A 12 3.06 2.50 5.73
C GLU A 12 3.07 1.61 4.47
N ARG A 13 2.48 0.40 4.58
CA ARG A 13 2.33 -0.51 3.44
C ARG A 13 1.46 0.08 2.34
N ALA A 14 0.34 0.70 2.70
CA ALA A 14 -0.56 1.32 1.73
C ALA A 14 0.10 2.48 0.99
N ALA A 15 0.82 3.35 1.70
CA ALA A 15 1.58 4.44 1.09
C ALA A 15 2.68 3.93 0.15
N LYS A 16 3.40 2.86 0.55
CA LYS A 16 4.41 2.21 -0.29
C LYS A 16 3.78 1.61 -1.55
N SER A 17 2.64 0.91 -1.43
CA SER A 17 1.92 0.35 -2.57
C SER A 17 1.44 1.44 -3.54
N ALA A 18 0.94 2.56 -3.03
CA ALA A 18 0.56 3.71 -3.86
C ALA A 18 1.75 4.28 -4.65
N ALA A 19 2.89 4.50 -3.97
CA ALA A 19 4.10 4.99 -4.62
C ALA A 19 4.63 4.02 -5.68
N GLN A 20 4.66 2.71 -5.38
CA GLN A 20 5.09 1.70 -6.33
C GLN A 20 4.18 1.61 -7.56
N ALA A 21 2.87 1.77 -7.38
CA ALA A 21 1.92 1.78 -8.48
C ALA A 21 2.13 3.00 -9.40
N LEU A 22 2.38 4.18 -8.84
CA LEU A 22 2.73 5.38 -9.61
C LEU A 22 4.05 5.22 -10.36
N LEU A 23 5.08 4.70 -9.69
CA LEU A 23 6.36 4.41 -10.34
C LEU A 23 6.19 3.43 -11.50
N GLY A 24 5.40 2.38 -11.34
CA GLY A 24 5.09 1.42 -12.40
C GLY A 24 4.33 2.04 -13.57
N LEU A 25 3.32 2.88 -13.28
CA LEU A 25 2.55 3.61 -14.28
C LEU A 25 3.44 4.52 -15.13
N TRP A 26 4.39 5.21 -14.50
CA TRP A 26 5.19 6.24 -15.16
C TRP A 26 6.54 5.76 -15.73
N ALA A 27 7.01 4.58 -15.32
CA ALA A 27 8.31 4.04 -15.75
C ALA A 27 8.41 3.79 -17.26
N LEU A 28 7.30 3.52 -17.94
CA LEU A 28 7.30 3.07 -19.34
C LEU A 28 7.10 4.19 -20.36
N ASP A 29 6.33 5.24 -20.01
CA ASP A 29 5.91 6.29 -20.96
C ASP A 29 6.74 7.57 -20.93
N GLY A 30 7.77 7.65 -20.07
CA GLY A 30 8.55 8.87 -19.89
C GLY A 30 7.75 9.92 -19.11
N PHE A 31 7.87 9.88 -17.79
CA PHE A 31 7.12 10.77 -16.90
C PHE A 31 7.37 12.26 -17.19
N ASN A 32 6.30 13.00 -17.49
CA ASN A 32 6.31 14.46 -17.47
C ASN A 32 5.22 14.96 -16.51
N VAL A 33 5.65 15.57 -15.41
CA VAL A 33 4.75 16.08 -14.36
C VAL A 33 3.77 17.14 -14.85
N LEU A 34 4.09 17.88 -15.93
CA LEU A 34 3.24 18.95 -16.44
C LEU A 34 2.08 18.45 -17.31
N THR A 35 2.22 17.24 -17.87
CA THR A 35 1.26 16.68 -18.84
C THR A 35 0.72 15.32 -18.41
N ALA A 36 1.08 14.85 -17.21
CA ALA A 36 0.61 13.58 -16.68
C ALA A 36 -0.92 13.59 -16.49
N ASP A 37 -1.56 12.46 -16.77
CA ASP A 37 -2.96 12.23 -16.42
C ASP A 37 -3.09 11.99 -14.91
N PHE A 38 -3.29 13.07 -14.16
CA PHE A 38 -3.45 13.03 -12.70
C PHE A 38 -4.70 12.28 -12.23
N PRO A 39 -5.87 12.38 -12.90
CA PRO A 39 -7.02 11.52 -12.60
C PRO A 39 -6.69 10.02 -12.66
N LEU A 40 -6.05 9.55 -13.74
CA LEU A 40 -5.64 8.16 -13.86
C LEU A 40 -4.62 7.79 -12.78
N ALA A 41 -3.58 8.61 -12.60
CA ALA A 41 -2.53 8.38 -11.60
C ALA A 41 -3.10 8.30 -10.18
N GLY A 42 -3.99 9.22 -9.83
CA GLY A 42 -4.68 9.23 -8.54
C GLY A 42 -5.54 7.98 -8.33
N GLY A 43 -6.28 7.55 -9.36
CA GLY A 43 -7.07 6.31 -9.33
C GLY A 43 -6.22 5.06 -9.12
N VAL A 44 -5.10 4.95 -9.84
CA VAL A 44 -4.15 3.84 -9.72
C VAL A 44 -3.52 3.80 -8.32
N ALA A 45 -3.04 4.95 -7.82
CA ALA A 45 -2.44 5.06 -6.50
C ALA A 45 -3.44 4.73 -5.38
N ALA A 46 -4.66 5.27 -5.44
CA ALA A 46 -5.71 5.02 -4.48
C ALA A 46 -6.16 3.55 -4.48
N GLY A 47 -6.32 2.95 -5.66
CA GLY A 47 -6.63 1.53 -5.81
C GLY A 47 -5.56 0.65 -5.15
N ALA A 48 -4.28 0.92 -5.41
CA ALA A 48 -3.17 0.17 -4.80
C ALA A 48 -3.14 0.32 -3.27
N ALA A 49 -3.39 1.52 -2.73
CA ALA A 49 -3.48 1.75 -1.29
C ALA A 49 -4.63 0.95 -0.65
N VAL A 50 -5.83 0.99 -1.25
CA VAL A 50 -7.01 0.26 -0.75
C VAL A 50 -6.76 -1.25 -0.75
N LEU A 51 -6.21 -1.80 -1.83
CA LEU A 51 -5.85 -3.22 -1.91
C LEU A 51 -4.82 -3.61 -0.85
N SER A 52 -3.85 -2.74 -0.56
CA SER A 52 -2.84 -2.96 0.49
C SER A 52 -3.46 -3.00 1.90
N VAL A 53 -4.44 -2.15 2.18
CA VAL A 53 -5.18 -2.19 3.45
C VAL A 53 -6.03 -3.45 3.56
N LEU A 54 -6.79 -3.79 2.52
CA LEU A 54 -7.63 -5.00 2.52
C LEU A 54 -6.81 -6.27 2.74
N THR A 55 -5.66 -6.39 2.06
CA THR A 55 -4.74 -7.52 2.26
C THR A 55 -4.11 -7.53 3.66
N SER A 56 -3.85 -6.37 4.25
CA SER A 56 -3.39 -6.27 5.65
C SER A 56 -4.46 -6.73 6.65
N VAL A 57 -5.75 -6.45 6.39
CA VAL A 57 -6.87 -6.93 7.21
C VAL A 57 -6.99 -8.45 7.11
N VAL A 58 -6.91 -9.02 5.90
CA VAL A 58 -6.89 -10.48 5.70
C VAL A 58 -5.70 -11.12 6.42
N SER A 59 -4.54 -10.45 6.38
CA SER A 59 -3.32 -10.94 7.03
C SER A 59 -3.43 -11.01 8.56
N ALA A 60 -4.15 -10.07 9.18
CA ALA A 60 -4.37 -10.06 10.62
C ALA A 60 -5.08 -11.31 11.15
N ALA A 61 -5.83 -12.02 10.32
CA ALA A 61 -6.55 -13.23 10.70
C ALA A 61 -5.67 -14.50 10.79
N GLY A 62 -4.45 -14.47 10.22
CA GLY A 62 -3.54 -15.62 10.18
C GLY A 62 -2.09 -15.34 10.58
N GLY A 63 -1.75 -14.09 10.93
CA GLY A 63 -0.41 -13.65 11.31
C GLY A 63 -0.23 -13.36 12.80
N GLU A 64 0.92 -12.78 13.16
CA GLU A 64 1.28 -12.37 14.53
C GLU A 64 0.23 -11.41 15.11
N PRO A 65 -0.17 -11.55 16.40
CA PRO A 65 -1.11 -10.65 17.03
C PRO A 65 -0.69 -9.18 16.88
N ASP A 66 -1.63 -8.33 16.44
CA ASP A 66 -1.43 -6.88 16.29
C ASP A 66 -0.43 -6.43 15.20
N SER A 67 -0.12 -7.31 14.25
CA SER A 67 0.69 -7.02 13.07
C SER A 67 -0.15 -7.04 11.79
N PRO A 68 0.10 -6.14 10.81
CA PRO A 68 -0.46 -6.26 9.47
C PRO A 68 0.35 -7.25 8.60
N SER A 69 1.40 -7.88 9.14
CA SER A 69 2.22 -8.88 8.48
C SER A 69 1.71 -10.30 8.79
N LEU A 70 1.79 -11.17 7.79
CA LEU A 70 1.55 -12.61 7.95
C LEU A 70 2.69 -13.34 8.66
N VAL A 71 3.88 -12.75 8.70
CA VAL A 71 5.08 -13.35 9.30
C VAL A 71 5.42 -12.61 10.58
N ALA A 72 5.78 -13.34 11.63
CA ALA A 72 6.32 -12.79 12.87
C ALA A 72 7.64 -12.06 12.59
N GLY A 73 7.89 -10.95 13.29
CA GLY A 73 9.19 -10.29 13.23
C GLY A 73 10.18 -11.10 14.06
N ASP A 74 11.11 -11.79 13.41
CA ASP A 74 12.20 -12.50 14.09
C ASP A 74 12.96 -11.54 15.02
N LEU A 75 13.14 -11.96 16.27
CA LEU A 75 13.92 -11.29 17.33
C LEU A 75 15.42 -11.58 17.18
#